data_AF-A0A6L5FJZ1-F1
#
_entry.id   AF-A0A6L5FJZ1-F1
#
_cell.length_a   1.000
_cell.length_b   1.000
_cell.length_c   1.000
_cell.angle_alpha   90.00
_cell.angle_beta   90.00
_cell.angle_gamma   90.00
#
_symmetry.space_group_name_H-M   'P 1'
#
loop_
_entity.id
_entity.type
_entity.pdbx_description
1 polymer ?
#
loop_
_entity_poly.entity_id
_entity_poly.type
_entity_poly.pdbx_seq_one_letter_code
_entity_poly.pdbx_strand_id
1 'polypeptide(L)' 'MAKHRSHSIQFKRQVAQEFIAGETLHGLAKRHDVSRTLIRIWVGRYE' A
#
# COMPACT_ATOMS: atom_id res chain seq x y z
N MET A 1 -10.19 12.07 -17.32
CA MET A 1 -10.05 12.65 -15.97
C MET A 1 -9.52 11.58 -15.02
N ALA A 2 -8.20 11.54 -14.79
CA ALA A 2 -7.62 10.57 -13.87
C ALA A 2 -8.00 10.97 -12.44
N LYS A 3 -8.96 10.27 -11.83
CA LYS A 3 -9.24 10.39 -10.40
C LYS A 3 -7.98 9.91 -9.67
N HIS A 4 -7.10 10.83 -9.28
CA HIS A 4 -6.06 10.51 -8.33
C HIS A 4 -6.75 10.03 -7.06
N ARG A 5 -6.78 8.71 -6.84
CA ARG A 5 -7.18 8.13 -5.55
C ARG A 5 -6.11 8.56 -4.54
N SER A 6 -6.33 9.69 -3.90
CA SER A 6 -5.56 10.13 -2.75
C SER A 6 -5.88 9.17 -1.61
N HIS A 7 -5.09 8.09 -1.50
CA HIS A 7 -5.19 7.18 -0.36
C HIS A 7 -4.83 7.94 0.93
N SER A 8 -5.71 7.87 1.92
CA SER A 8 -5.49 8.48 3.24
C SER A 8 -4.24 7.94 3.90
N ILE A 9 -3.59 8.75 4.74
CA ILE A 9 -2.35 8.36 5.44
C ILE A 9 -2.56 7.10 6.29
N GLN A 10 -3.71 6.98 6.94
CA GLN A 10 -4.09 5.79 7.72
C GLN A 10 -4.11 4.52 6.85
N PHE A 11 -4.63 4.60 5.63
CA PHE A 11 -4.66 3.48 4.70
C PHE A 11 -3.25 3.08 4.25
N LYS A 12 -2.39 4.06 3.93
CA LYS A 12 -0.99 3.78 3.59
C LYS A 12 -0.24 3.09 4.73
N ARG A 13 -0.49 3.53 5.98
CA ARG A 13 0.08 2.90 7.18
C ARG A 13 -0.43 1.48 7.39
N GLN A 14 -1.73 1.24 7.19
CA GLN A 14 -2.31 -0.09 7.31
C GLN A 14 -1.66 -1.06 6.31
N VAL A 15 -1.54 -0.66 5.03
CA VAL A 15 -0.92 -1.50 4.00
C VAL A 15 0.57 -1.75 4.27
N ALA A 16 1.30 -0.76 4.79
CA ALA A 16 2.70 -0.92 5.19
C ALA A 16 2.85 -1.86 6.40
N GLN A 17 1.96 -1.77 7.38
CA GLN A 17 1.96 -2.66 8.55
C GLN A 17 1.61 -4.10 8.17
N GLU A 18 0.62 -4.32 7.31
CA GLU A 18 0.31 -5.67 6.81
C GLU A 18 1.51 -6.27 6.06
N PHE A 19 2.22 -5.46 5.26
CA PHE A 19 3.46 -5.89 4.60
C PHE A 19 4.56 -6.27 5.60
N ILE A 20 4.79 -5.45 6.64
CA ILE A 20 5.76 -5.74 7.70
C ILE A 20 5.36 -6.98 8.52
N ALA A 21 4.05 -7.23 8.66
CA ALA A 21 3.52 -8.43 9.31
C ALA A 21 3.74 -9.72 8.50
N GLY A 22 4.30 -9.63 7.29
CA GLY A 22 4.64 -10.79 6.45
C GLY A 22 3.69 -11.04 5.29
N GLU A 23 2.73 -10.14 5.03
CA GLU A 23 1.89 -10.24 3.83
C GLU A 23 2.69 -9.99 2.54
N THR A 24 2.31 -10.68 1.47
CA THR A 24 2.97 -10.53 0.17
C THR A 24 2.47 -9.29 -0.58
N LEU A 25 3.35 -8.67 -1.37
CA LEU A 25 2.97 -7.56 -2.26
C LEU A 25 1.82 -7.92 -3.21
N HIS A 26 1.74 -9.18 -3.65
CA HIS A 26 0.67 -9.65 -4.53
C HIS A 26 -0.67 -9.75 -3.80
N GLY A 27 -0.68 -10.30 -2.57
CA GLY A 27 -1.89 -10.38 -1.74
C GLY A 27 -2.44 -9.00 -1.41
N LEU A 28 -1.57 -8.09 -0.98
CA LEU A 28 -1.95 -6.71 -0.66
C LEU A 28 -2.47 -5.95 -1.87
N ALA A 29 -1.81 -6.09 -3.03
CA ALA A 29 -2.26 -5.44 -4.25
C ALA A 29 -3.67 -5.86 -4.66
N LYS A 30 -3.97 -7.16 -4.55
CA LYS A 30 -5.30 -7.72 -4.86
C LYS A 30 -6.37 -7.32 -3.84
N ARG A 31 -6.03 -7.35 -2.54
CA ARG A 31 -6.97 -7.05 -1.45
C ARG A 31 -7.36 -5.58 -1.41
N HIS A 32 -6.40 -4.70 -1.64
CA HIS A 32 -6.56 -3.26 -1.48
C HIS A 32 -6.75 -2.51 -2.80
N ASP A 33 -6.72 -3.22 -3.94
CA ASP A 33 -6.78 -2.64 -5.28
C ASP A 33 -5.70 -1.55 -5.49
N VAL A 34 -4.49 -1.84 -4.99
CA VAL A 34 -3.33 -0.94 -5.02
C VAL A 34 -2.22 -1.56 -5.85
N SER A 35 -1.48 -0.75 -6.61
CA SER A 35 -0.33 -1.26 -7.35
C SER A 35 0.82 -1.63 -6.40
N ARG A 36 1.49 -2.76 -6.70
CA ARG A 36 2.69 -3.22 -5.96
C ARG A 36 3.76 -2.12 -5.84
N THR A 37 3.86 -1.25 -6.85
CA THR A 37 4.78 -0.11 -6.86
C THR A 37 4.43 0.92 -5.79
N LEU A 38 3.14 1.26 -5.61
CA LEU A 38 2.70 2.18 -4.56
C LEU A 38 2.97 1.61 -3.18
N ILE A 39 2.74 0.30 -2.98
CA ILE A 39 3.02 -0.39 -1.72
C ILE A 39 4.51 -0.26 -1.38
N ARG A 40 5.41 -0.52 -2.34
CA ARG A 40 6.87 -0.35 -2.13
C ARG A 40 7.25 1.08 -1.76
N ILE A 41 6.63 2.09 -2.38
CA ILE A 41 6.87 3.50 -2.05
C ILE A 41 6.39 3.81 -0.62
N TRP A 42 5.25 3.26 -0.20
CA TRP A 42 4.72 3.50 1.14
C TRP A 42 5.57 2.83 2.22
N VAL A 43 6.00 1.59 1.97
CA VAL A 43 6.91 0.86 2.88
C VAL A 43 8.26 1.57 2.96
N GLY A 44 8.84 1.99 1.84
CA GLY A 44 10.12 2.74 1.85
C GLY A 44 10.03 4.14 2.44
N ARG A 45 8.82 4.67 2.69
CA ARG A 45 8.58 5.92 3.42
C ARG A 45 8.14 5.68 4.87
N TYR A 46 7.97 4.42 5.27
CA TYR A 46 7.58 4.04 6.63
C TYR A 46 8.80 3.84 7.55
N GLU A 47 10.01 3.81 6.98
CA GLU A 47 11.28 4.05 7.69
C GLU A 47 11.51 5.55 7.88
#